data_AF-A0A2S7Q958-F1
#
_entry.id   AF-A0A2S7Q958-F1
#
_cell.length_a   1.000
_cell.length_b   1.000
_cell.length_c   1.000
_cell.angle_alpha   90.00
_cell.angle_beta   90.00
_cell.angle_gamma   90.00
#
_symmetry.space_group_name_H-M   'P 1'
#
loop_
_entity.id
_entity.type
_entity.pdbx_description
1 polymer ?
#
loop_
_entity_poly.entity_id
_entity_poly.type
_entity_poly.pdbx_seq_one_letter_code
_entity_poly.pdbx_strand_id
1 'polypeptide(L)'
;MMRNKKDWVCTRHCLNDFGLTACRSTASPVFVIVRWSITSRPAPIRSPQCLGHRNRDWPMGDRVCVPPNCSFEVNDAEEPWTYSQKFDYIHGRAMLSCFSSPSSVIKSAYSSLRPGGYLEMQDPQMPITCIDSSLEGTALQEWGRLSCLAAEKRGRKLTNSKNYGRFMEEAGFVDIVEKHFYWPCNPWPKGKKEKLLAVWTQQNLMDGIHAMTMRNLTTGLGWSPEEVEMLLVETRKDIKNRRIHSYIDVVVFYGRKPGLEETL
;
A
#
# COMPACT_ATOMS: atom_id res chain seq x y z
N MET A 1 12.71 -27.59 -12.78
CA MET A 1 12.42 -27.40 -14.22
C MET A 1 11.68 -26.08 -14.38
N MET A 2 12.32 -25.08 -14.98
CA MET A 2 11.85 -23.68 -15.03
C MET A 2 10.55 -23.54 -15.84
N ARG A 3 9.49 -22.93 -15.26
CA ARG A 3 8.29 -22.53 -16.01
C ARG A 3 8.25 -21.01 -16.19
N ASN A 4 8.33 -20.64 -17.47
CA ASN A 4 8.10 -19.38 -18.19
C ASN A 4 7.93 -18.05 -17.43
N LYS A 5 8.82 -17.11 -17.76
CA LYS A 5 8.81 -15.66 -17.43
C LYS A 5 7.68 -14.84 -18.10
N LYS A 6 6.85 -15.43 -18.97
CA LYS A 6 5.90 -14.68 -19.82
C LYS A 6 4.56 -14.33 -19.14
N ASP A 7 4.14 -15.09 -18.12
CA ASP A 7 2.86 -14.87 -17.45
C ASP A 7 2.87 -13.72 -16.42
N TRP A 8 4.06 -13.21 -16.08
CA TRP A 8 4.25 -12.07 -15.17
C TRP A 8 4.02 -10.70 -15.82
N VAL A 9 3.89 -10.65 -17.15
CA VAL A 9 3.77 -9.38 -17.89
C VAL A 9 2.33 -8.87 -17.89
N CYS A 10 1.34 -9.77 -17.86
CA CYS A 10 -0.08 -9.40 -17.87
C CYS A 10 -0.56 -8.88 -16.50
N THR A 11 0.07 -9.33 -15.40
CA THR A 11 -0.21 -8.90 -14.02
C THR A 11 0.20 -7.45 -13.75
N ARG A 12 1.11 -6.86 -14.53
CA ARG A 12 1.51 -5.44 -14.37
C ARG A 12 0.48 -4.44 -14.90
N HIS A 13 -0.32 -4.80 -15.91
CA HIS A 13 -1.20 -3.81 -16.55
C HIS A 13 -2.43 -3.48 -15.72
N CYS A 14 -3.10 -4.46 -15.09
CA CYS A 14 -4.27 -4.18 -14.23
C CYS A 14 -3.92 -3.53 -12.88
N LEU A 15 -2.68 -3.69 -12.39
CA LEU A 15 -2.27 -3.15 -11.08
C LEU A 15 -1.78 -1.69 -11.12
N ASN A 16 -1.56 -1.15 -12.32
CA ASN A 16 -1.21 0.25 -12.53
C ASN A 16 -2.42 1.19 -12.46
N ASP A 17 -3.64 0.67 -12.67
CA ASP A 17 -4.87 1.49 -12.69
C ASP A 17 -5.45 1.80 -11.30
N PHE A 18 -5.02 1.06 -10.27
CA PHE A 18 -5.31 1.41 -8.87
C PHE A 18 -4.27 2.38 -8.33
N GLY A 19 -4.23 3.57 -8.95
CA GLY A 19 -3.64 4.76 -8.34
C GLY A 19 -4.23 4.96 -6.94
N LEU A 20 -3.42 5.54 -6.06
CA LEU A 20 -3.73 5.88 -4.67
C LEU A 20 -5.02 6.71 -4.60
N THR A 21 -6.17 6.04 -4.64
CA THR A 21 -7.46 6.67 -4.43
C THR A 21 -7.60 6.76 -2.93
N ALA A 22 -7.29 7.94 -2.39
CA ALA A 22 -7.44 8.25 -0.98
C ALA A 22 -8.78 7.70 -0.47
N CYS A 23 -8.70 6.71 0.44
CA CYS A 23 -9.86 6.23 1.19
C CYS A 23 -10.51 7.44 1.85
N ARG A 24 -11.66 7.87 1.33
CA ARG A 24 -12.42 8.97 1.93
C ARG A 24 -12.77 8.56 3.36
N SER A 25 -12.29 9.39 4.28
CA SER A 25 -12.47 9.29 5.71
C SER A 25 -13.96 9.26 6.08
N THR A 26 -14.47 8.08 6.41
CA THR A 26 -15.38 7.80 7.53
C THR A 26 -15.12 6.36 7.98
N ALA A 27 -15.39 6.08 9.27
CA ALA A 27 -15.11 4.86 10.02
C ALA A 27 -14.86 3.53 9.24
N SER A 28 -13.81 2.82 9.70
CA SER A 28 -13.35 1.47 9.33
C SER A 28 -12.44 1.36 8.08
N PRO A 29 -11.24 0.77 8.19
CA PRO A 29 -10.43 0.43 7.02
C PRO A 29 -11.17 -0.67 6.25
N VAL A 30 -11.79 -0.30 5.11
CA VAL A 30 -12.35 -1.28 4.18
C VAL A 30 -11.18 -2.05 3.59
N PHE A 31 -10.93 -3.25 4.11
CA PHE A 31 -9.98 -4.18 3.56
C PHE A 31 -10.62 -4.81 2.32
N VAL A 32 -10.01 -4.63 1.15
CA VAL A 32 -10.36 -5.40 -0.03
C VAL A 32 -9.38 -6.55 -0.12
N ILE A 33 -9.77 -7.74 0.37
CA ILE A 33 -9.06 -8.96 -0.01
C ILE A 33 -9.42 -9.25 -1.46
N VAL A 34 -8.51 -8.93 -2.38
CA VAL A 34 -8.63 -9.37 -3.76
C VAL A 34 -8.30 -10.86 -3.78
N ARG A 35 -9.34 -11.70 -3.81
CA ARG A 35 -9.20 -13.15 -3.96
C ARG A 35 -8.62 -13.47 -5.33
N TRP A 36 -7.39 -13.99 -5.37
CA TRP A 36 -6.89 -14.73 -6.53
C TRP A 36 -6.83 -16.21 -6.20
N SER A 37 -7.65 -16.99 -6.90
CA SER A 37 -7.49 -18.44 -6.98
C SER A 37 -6.76 -18.77 -8.27
N ILE A 38 -5.47 -19.08 -8.20
CA ILE A 38 -4.77 -19.71 -9.34
C ILE A 38 -5.13 -21.19 -9.30
N THR A 39 -6.31 -21.54 -9.79
CA THR A 39 -6.61 -22.95 -10.07
C THR A 39 -5.78 -23.39 -11.27
N SER A 40 -5.04 -24.49 -11.15
CA SER A 40 -4.27 -25.11 -12.25
C SER A 40 -5.14 -25.74 -13.35
N ARG A 41 -6.44 -25.45 -13.36
CA ARG A 41 -7.40 -25.94 -14.35
C ARG A 41 -7.96 -24.74 -15.12
N PRO A 42 -7.97 -24.76 -16.46
CA PRO A 42 -8.66 -23.73 -17.23
C PRO A 42 -10.14 -23.74 -16.85
N ALA A 43 -10.60 -22.67 -16.17
CA ALA A 43 -12.02 -22.42 -15.99
C ALA A 43 -12.64 -22.13 -17.37
N PRO A 44 -13.84 -22.64 -17.68
CA PRO A 44 -14.52 -22.30 -18.92
C PRO A 44 -14.73 -20.78 -18.99
N ILE A 45 -14.41 -20.19 -20.15
CA ILE A 45 -14.55 -18.75 -20.41
C ILE A 45 -16.03 -18.39 -20.26
N ARG A 46 -16.42 -17.90 -19.08
CA ARG A 46 -17.68 -17.20 -18.87
C ARG A 46 -17.42 -15.71 -19.01
N SER A 47 -18.30 -15.03 -19.73
CA SER A 47 -18.26 -13.58 -19.92
C SER A 47 -18.14 -12.85 -18.57
N PRO A 48 -17.39 -11.73 -18.48
CA PRO A 48 -17.29 -10.94 -17.26
C PRO A 48 -18.69 -10.56 -16.74
N GLN A 49 -18.94 -10.81 -15.47
CA GLN A 49 -20.17 -10.31 -14.84
C GLN A 49 -19.96 -8.81 -14.56
N CYS A 50 -20.63 -7.98 -15.35
CA CYS A 50 -20.69 -6.54 -15.10
C CYS A 50 -21.54 -6.31 -13.84
N LEU A 51 -20.96 -5.78 -12.76
CA LEU A 51 -21.73 -5.33 -11.61
C LEU A 51 -22.51 -4.08 -12.01
N GLY A 52 -23.82 -4.23 -12.22
CA GLY A 52 -24.71 -3.15 -12.63
C GLY A 52 -25.18 -2.32 -11.44
N HIS A 53 -24.33 -1.43 -10.92
CA HIS A 53 -24.80 -0.29 -10.14
C HIS A 53 -24.62 0.99 -10.96
N ARG A 54 -25.73 1.54 -11.48
CA ARG A 54 -25.77 2.90 -12.03
C ARG A 54 -25.60 3.86 -10.85
N ASN A 55 -24.37 4.25 -10.56
CA ASN A 55 -24.12 5.42 -9.73
C ASN A 55 -24.33 6.66 -10.60
N ARG A 56 -25.32 7.51 -10.24
CA ARG A 56 -25.74 8.67 -11.05
C ARG A 56 -24.74 9.84 -11.05
N ASP A 57 -23.65 9.73 -10.30
CA ASP A 57 -22.73 10.83 -10.01
C ASP A 57 -21.41 10.77 -10.80
N TRP A 58 -21.25 9.84 -11.76
CA TRP A 58 -20.04 9.71 -12.57
C TRP A 58 -20.34 9.80 -14.08
N PRO A 59 -19.84 10.82 -14.83
CA PRO A 59 -20.22 11.05 -16.23
C PRO A 59 -19.57 10.11 -17.25
N MET A 60 -18.83 9.06 -16.85
CA MET A 60 -18.23 8.08 -17.76
C MET A 60 -18.60 6.67 -17.33
N GLY A 61 -19.66 6.12 -17.93
CA GLY A 61 -20.22 4.81 -17.63
C GLY A 61 -19.37 3.62 -18.09
N ASP A 62 -18.15 3.49 -17.57
CA ASP A 62 -17.36 2.27 -17.75
C ASP A 62 -17.90 1.18 -16.81
N ARG A 63 -18.48 0.13 -17.40
CA ARG A 63 -18.88 -1.07 -16.67
C ARG A 63 -17.61 -1.72 -16.12
N VAL A 64 -17.44 -1.71 -14.81
CA VAL A 64 -16.38 -2.46 -14.14
C VAL A 64 -16.62 -3.95 -14.41
N CYS A 65 -15.81 -4.52 -15.30
CA CYS A 65 -15.83 -5.93 -15.63
C CYS A 65 -14.95 -6.68 -14.63
N VAL A 66 -15.57 -7.49 -13.78
CA VAL A 66 -14.87 -8.29 -12.79
C VAL A 66 -14.58 -9.68 -13.38
N PRO A 67 -13.33 -10.19 -13.33
CA PRO A 67 -13.02 -11.55 -13.73
C PRO A 67 -13.87 -12.56 -12.94
N PRO A 68 -14.35 -13.65 -13.54
CA PRO A 68 -15.22 -14.62 -12.87
C PRO A 68 -14.55 -15.34 -11.69
N ASN A 69 -13.22 -15.27 -11.59
CA ASN A 69 -12.41 -15.81 -10.49
C ASN A 69 -12.07 -14.78 -9.39
N CYS A 70 -12.67 -13.59 -9.44
CA CYS A 70 -12.47 -12.52 -8.46
C CYS A 70 -13.76 -12.31 -7.66
N SER A 71 -13.65 -12.33 -6.33
CA SER A 71 -14.71 -11.93 -5.42
C SER A 71 -14.19 -10.81 -4.51
N PHE A 72 -15.08 -9.91 -4.12
CA PHE A 72 -14.78 -8.82 -3.21
C PHE A 72 -15.49 -9.06 -1.89
N GLU A 73 -14.75 -8.93 -0.80
CA GLU A 73 -15.25 -9.08 0.56
C GLU A 73 -14.84 -7.83 1.35
N VAL A 74 -15.77 -7.32 2.14
CA VAL A 74 -15.56 -6.17 3.02
C VAL A 74 -15.39 -6.69 4.43
N ASN A 75 -14.16 -6.70 4.92
CA ASN A 75 -13.82 -7.16 6.27
C ASN A 75 -12.79 -6.20 6.89
N ASP A 76 -12.62 -6.25 8.21
CA ASP A 76 -11.45 -5.66 8.87
C ASP A 76 -10.34 -6.72 8.94
N ALA A 77 -9.12 -6.36 8.53
CA ALA A 77 -7.99 -7.29 8.58
C ALA A 77 -7.45 -7.53 9.99
N GLU A 78 -7.76 -6.64 10.94
CA GLU A 78 -7.35 -6.77 12.34
C GLU A 78 -8.28 -7.73 13.12
N GLU A 79 -9.44 -8.08 12.57
CA GLU A 79 -10.35 -9.09 13.11
C GLU A 79 -9.88 -10.53 12.80
N PRO A 80 -10.40 -11.56 13.48
CA PRO A 80 -10.08 -12.95 13.18
C PRO A 80 -10.45 -13.36 11.76
N TRP A 81 -9.51 -13.97 11.03
CA TRP A 81 -9.72 -14.43 9.65
C TRP A 81 -10.45 -15.77 9.64
N THR A 82 -11.75 -15.76 9.31
CA THR A 82 -12.65 -16.93 9.37
C THR A 82 -12.81 -17.68 8.03
N TYR A 83 -11.86 -17.52 7.12
CA TYR A 83 -11.90 -18.16 5.80
C TYR A 83 -11.89 -19.69 5.91
N SER A 84 -12.83 -20.35 5.24
CA SER A 84 -12.91 -21.82 5.18
C SER A 84 -11.77 -22.46 4.39
N GLN A 85 -11.14 -21.69 3.50
CA GLN A 85 -10.04 -22.13 2.65
C GLN A 85 -8.73 -21.43 3.02
N LYS A 86 -7.61 -22.14 2.79
CA LYS A 86 -6.27 -21.56 2.86
C LYS A 86 -5.84 -20.98 1.52
N PHE A 87 -4.99 -19.96 1.56
CA PHE A 87 -4.50 -19.23 0.40
C PHE A 87 -3.09 -19.66 0.01
N ASP A 88 -2.79 -19.60 -1.29
CA ASP A 88 -1.43 -19.79 -1.81
C ASP A 88 -0.62 -18.49 -1.77
N TYR A 89 -1.32 -17.35 -1.84
CA TYR A 89 -0.73 -16.03 -1.88
C TYR A 89 -1.64 -15.01 -1.21
N ILE A 90 -1.06 -14.16 -0.36
CA ILE A 90 -1.72 -13.01 0.27
C ILE A 90 -0.90 -11.78 -0.05
N HIS A 91 -1.56 -10.71 -0.46
CA HIS A 91 -0.92 -9.46 -0.87
C HIS A 91 -1.53 -8.27 -0.15
N GLY A 92 -0.69 -7.43 0.44
CA GLY A 92 -1.05 -6.12 0.97
C GLY A 92 -0.27 -5.02 0.26
N ARG A 93 -0.95 -3.93 -0.12
CA ARG A 93 -0.32 -2.74 -0.72
C ARG A 93 -0.93 -1.48 -0.18
N ALA A 94 -0.09 -0.49 0.15
CA ALA A 94 -0.52 0.80 0.70
C ALA A 94 -1.33 0.65 2.01
N MET A 95 -0.88 -0.25 2.90
CA MET A 95 -1.44 -0.53 4.21
C MET A 95 -0.76 0.26 5.36
N LEU A 96 0.16 1.19 5.04
CA LEU A 96 1.01 1.94 5.98
C LEU A 96 0.32 2.42 7.27
N SER A 97 -0.88 2.99 7.16
CA SER A 97 -1.65 3.54 8.29
C SER A 97 -2.84 2.67 8.71
N CYS A 98 -3.02 1.52 8.07
CA CYS A 98 -4.25 0.74 8.15
C CYS A 98 -4.32 -0.16 9.37
N PHE A 99 -3.19 -0.48 10.01
CA PHE A 99 -3.16 -1.39 11.15
C PHE A 99 -2.64 -0.71 12.41
N SER A 100 -3.31 -0.94 13.53
CA SER A 100 -2.76 -0.69 14.86
C SER A 100 -1.69 -1.73 15.21
N SER A 101 -1.89 -2.99 14.81
CA SER A 101 -0.94 -4.08 15.03
C SER A 101 -0.65 -4.87 13.74
N PRO A 102 0.31 -4.42 12.92
CA PRO A 102 0.72 -5.14 11.71
C PRO A 102 1.19 -6.58 11.99
N SER A 103 1.86 -6.80 13.13
CA SER A 103 2.30 -8.15 13.56
C SER A 103 1.12 -9.11 13.71
N SER A 104 -0.02 -8.66 14.26
CA SER A 104 -1.23 -9.48 14.39
C SER A 104 -1.76 -9.90 13.01
N VAL A 105 -1.86 -8.94 12.09
CA VAL A 105 -2.33 -9.19 10.72
C VAL A 105 -1.41 -10.16 9.98
N ILE A 106 -0.09 -10.01 10.14
CA ILE A 106 0.91 -10.92 9.55
C ILE A 106 0.77 -12.34 10.12
N LYS A 107 0.49 -12.51 11.42
CA LYS A 107 0.20 -13.82 12.02
C LYS A 107 -1.11 -14.44 11.51
N SER A 108 -2.15 -13.64 11.34
CA SER A 108 -3.41 -14.08 10.72
C SER A 108 -3.20 -14.51 9.27
N ALA A 109 -2.38 -13.77 8.51
CA ALA A 109 -1.99 -14.14 7.16
C ALA A 109 -1.21 -15.47 7.14
N TYR A 110 -0.19 -15.62 8.00
CA TYR A 110 0.57 -16.87 8.13
C TYR A 110 -0.33 -18.07 8.40
N SER A 111 -1.27 -17.92 9.33
CA SER A 111 -2.22 -18.98 9.70
C SER A 111 -3.16 -19.33 8.54
N SER A 112 -3.47 -18.35 7.69
CA SER A 112 -4.37 -18.51 6.54
C SER A 112 -3.67 -19.01 5.27
N LEU A 113 -2.35 -19.07 5.25
CA LEU A 113 -1.58 -19.63 4.13
C LEU A 113 -1.50 -21.16 4.19
N ARG A 114 -1.50 -21.77 3.00
CA ARG A 114 -1.06 -23.16 2.79
C ARG A 114 0.46 -23.26 3.06
N PRO A 115 0.96 -24.44 3.47
CA PRO A 115 2.40 -24.70 3.45
C PRO A 115 2.99 -24.37 2.07
N GLY A 116 4.10 -23.64 2.04
CA GLY A 116 4.71 -23.13 0.81
C GLY A 116 4.07 -21.87 0.22
N GLY A 117 2.97 -21.36 0.78
CA GLY A 117 2.33 -20.13 0.35
C GLY A 117 3.10 -18.87 0.75
N TYR A 118 2.79 -17.73 0.12
CA TYR A 118 3.54 -16.48 0.28
C TYR A 118 2.68 -15.34 0.82
N LEU A 119 3.29 -14.51 1.68
CA LEU A 119 2.79 -13.19 2.01
C LEU A 119 3.69 -12.14 1.37
N GLU A 120 3.11 -11.16 0.68
CA GLU A 120 3.82 -9.99 0.15
C GLU A 120 3.18 -8.70 0.66
N MET A 121 4.00 -7.81 1.21
CA MET A 121 3.61 -6.50 1.72
C MET A 121 4.40 -5.41 0.99
N GLN A 122 3.70 -4.46 0.38
CA GLN A 122 4.28 -3.33 -0.35
C GLN A 122 3.81 -2.01 0.25
N ASP A 123 4.71 -1.25 0.87
CA ASP A 123 4.33 -0.01 1.53
C ASP A 123 5.36 1.11 1.41
N PRO A 124 4.91 2.36 1.25
CA PRO A 124 5.78 3.52 1.38
C PRO A 124 6.23 3.69 2.83
N GLN A 125 7.49 4.00 3.03
CA GLN A 125 8.05 4.38 4.33
C GLN A 125 7.77 5.85 4.63
N MET A 126 7.56 6.13 5.90
CA MET A 126 7.54 7.48 6.45
C MET A 126 8.58 7.63 7.57
N PRO A 127 9.15 8.84 7.76
CA PRO A 127 8.92 10.06 6.98
C PRO A 127 9.57 10.02 5.59
N ILE A 128 9.12 10.90 4.68
CA ILE A 128 9.82 11.17 3.40
C ILE A 128 11.25 11.61 3.69
N THR A 129 12.19 11.13 2.89
CA THR A 129 13.61 11.43 3.01
C THR A 129 14.16 12.04 1.72
N CYS A 130 15.45 12.35 1.70
CA CYS A 130 16.18 12.93 0.59
C CYS A 130 17.57 12.29 0.46
N ILE A 131 18.16 12.41 -0.72
CA ILE A 131 19.50 11.86 -0.98
C ILE A 131 20.63 12.76 -0.47
N ASP A 132 20.32 14.03 -0.19
CA ASP A 132 21.24 15.07 0.29
C ASP A 132 20.58 15.87 1.43
N SER A 133 21.07 17.05 1.77
CA SER A 133 20.48 17.93 2.81
C SER A 133 19.34 18.82 2.31
N SER A 134 18.83 18.63 1.09
CA SER A 134 17.86 19.55 0.47
C SER A 134 16.47 19.58 1.13
N LEU A 135 16.18 18.63 2.01
CA LEU A 135 14.93 18.59 2.78
C LEU A 135 15.02 19.37 4.10
N GLU A 136 16.21 19.73 4.57
CA GLU A 136 16.40 20.38 5.87
C GLU A 136 15.71 21.75 5.92
N GLY A 137 14.91 21.99 6.97
CA GLY A 137 14.20 23.27 7.17
C GLY A 137 12.98 23.47 6.28
N THR A 138 12.57 22.47 5.51
CA THR A 138 11.41 22.53 4.63
C THR A 138 10.11 22.19 5.38
N ALA A 139 8.98 22.71 4.90
CA ALA A 139 7.67 22.31 5.40
C ALA A 139 7.37 20.84 5.10
N LEU A 140 7.93 20.27 4.02
CA LEU A 140 7.84 18.84 3.72
C LEU A 140 8.50 17.96 4.80
N GLN A 141 9.67 18.37 5.31
CA GLN A 141 10.32 17.69 6.43
C GLN A 141 9.44 17.70 7.67
N GLU A 142 8.93 18.89 8.00
CA GLU A 142 8.11 19.10 9.19
C GLU A 142 6.78 18.35 9.09
N TRP A 143 6.15 18.35 7.91
CA TRP A 143 4.97 17.54 7.63
C TRP A 143 5.23 16.05 7.84
N GLY A 144 6.36 15.51 7.37
CA GLY A 144 6.72 14.12 7.59
C GLY A 144 6.89 13.78 9.07
N ARG A 145 7.56 14.66 9.83
CA ARG A 145 7.78 14.54 11.27
C ARG A 145 6.46 14.58 12.05
N LEU A 146 5.63 15.60 11.81
CA LEU A 146 4.33 15.79 12.46
C LEU A 146 3.38 14.64 12.14
N SER A 147 3.36 14.17 10.88
CA SER A 147 2.54 13.03 10.47
C SER A 147 2.89 11.76 11.23
N CYS A 148 4.19 11.48 11.41
CA CYS A 148 4.64 10.32 12.20
C CYS A 148 4.26 10.46 13.68
N LEU A 149 4.48 11.64 14.27
CA LEU A 149 4.17 11.93 15.67
C LEU A 149 2.66 11.78 15.96
N ALA A 150 1.83 12.36 15.10
CA ALA A 150 0.37 12.29 15.21
C ALA A 150 -0.13 10.84 15.13
N ALA A 151 0.43 10.07 14.19
CA ALA A 151 0.03 8.68 13.99
C ALA A 151 0.48 7.77 15.14
N GLU A 152 1.65 8.03 15.72
CA GLU A 152 2.12 7.34 16.93
C GLU A 152 1.20 7.60 18.14
N LYS A 153 0.76 8.84 18.36
CA LYS A 153 -0.24 9.15 19.41
C LYS A 153 -1.58 8.45 19.20
N ARG A 154 -1.92 8.13 17.95
CA ARG A 154 -3.11 7.36 17.59
C ARG A 154 -2.90 5.84 17.65
N GLY A 155 -1.72 5.37 18.07
CA GLY A 155 -1.39 3.95 18.14
C GLY A 155 -1.18 3.27 16.77
N ARG A 156 -0.97 4.05 15.70
CA ARG A 156 -0.81 3.55 14.32
C ARG A 156 0.45 4.14 13.71
N LYS A 157 1.62 3.59 14.08
CA LYS A 157 2.91 4.15 13.65
C LYS A 157 3.10 4.03 12.14
N LEU A 158 3.31 5.15 11.45
CA LEU A 158 3.64 5.17 10.01
C LEU A 158 5.05 4.64 9.71
N THR A 159 5.83 4.31 10.74
CA THR A 159 7.18 3.74 10.60
C THR A 159 7.17 2.21 10.65
N ASN A 160 5.99 1.58 10.68
CA ASN A 160 5.85 0.14 10.90
C ASN A 160 6.34 -0.72 9.73
N SER A 161 6.25 -0.23 8.50
CA SER A 161 6.60 -0.97 7.29
C SER A 161 8.05 -1.46 7.27
N LYS A 162 8.98 -0.76 7.93
CA LYS A 162 10.38 -1.21 8.05
C LYS A 162 10.55 -2.46 8.93
N ASN A 163 9.54 -2.80 9.72
CA ASN A 163 9.57 -3.95 10.63
C ASN A 163 8.88 -5.19 10.04
N TYR A 164 8.40 -5.14 8.79
CA TYR A 164 7.69 -6.27 8.19
C TYR A 164 8.53 -7.54 8.15
N GLY A 165 9.83 -7.46 7.83
CA GLY A 165 10.73 -8.61 7.90
C GLY A 165 10.73 -9.26 9.28
N ARG A 166 10.96 -8.46 10.34
CA ARG A 166 10.92 -8.97 11.73
C ARG A 166 9.57 -9.58 12.09
N PHE A 167 8.46 -8.95 11.72
CA PHE A 167 7.12 -9.49 11.99
C PHE A 167 6.86 -10.80 11.23
N MET A 168 7.41 -10.94 10.03
CA MET A 168 7.35 -12.18 9.26
C MET A 168 8.18 -13.29 9.93
N GLU A 169 9.40 -12.99 10.39
CA GLU A 169 10.24 -13.93 11.15
C GLU A 169 9.53 -14.40 12.42
N GLU A 170 9.01 -13.46 13.22
CA GLU A 170 8.26 -13.73 14.46
C GLU A 170 7.01 -14.61 14.21
N ALA A 171 6.41 -14.54 13.02
CA ALA A 171 5.25 -15.35 12.63
C ALA A 171 5.63 -16.73 12.08
N GLY A 172 6.91 -16.98 11.79
CA GLY A 172 7.42 -18.25 11.27
C GLY A 172 7.58 -18.32 9.75
N PHE A 173 7.57 -17.19 9.04
CA PHE A 173 7.94 -17.16 7.63
C PHE A 173 9.44 -17.45 7.44
N VAL A 174 9.76 -18.03 6.29
CA VAL A 174 11.13 -18.32 5.82
C VAL A 174 11.37 -17.66 4.47
N ASP A 175 12.61 -17.67 3.98
CA ASP A 175 13.02 -17.06 2.71
C ASP A 175 12.57 -15.59 2.58
N ILE A 176 12.67 -14.83 3.67
CA ILE A 176 12.20 -13.46 3.74
C ILE A 176 13.14 -12.57 2.93
N VAL A 177 12.54 -11.81 2.00
CA VAL A 177 13.26 -10.89 1.12
C VAL A 177 12.72 -9.49 1.31
N GLU A 178 13.64 -8.54 1.46
CA GLU A 178 13.38 -7.10 1.44
C GLU A 178 13.88 -6.50 0.13
N LYS A 179 13.05 -5.67 -0.49
CA LYS A 179 13.43 -4.87 -1.68
C LYS A 179 13.00 -3.43 -1.49
N HIS A 180 13.86 -2.50 -1.89
CA HIS A 180 13.58 -1.08 -1.86
C HIS A 180 13.36 -0.53 -3.28
N PHE A 181 12.36 0.33 -3.41
CA PHE A 181 12.06 1.08 -4.62
C PHE A 181 11.93 2.55 -4.25
N TYR A 182 12.80 3.38 -4.81
CA TYR A 182 12.81 4.81 -4.50
C TYR A 182 11.92 5.57 -5.48
N TRP A 183 10.87 6.21 -4.95
CA TRP A 183 9.91 6.99 -5.73
C TRP A 183 10.17 8.47 -5.51
N PRO A 184 10.75 9.18 -6.49
CA PRO A 184 11.06 10.60 -6.36
C PRO A 184 9.77 11.41 -6.19
N CYS A 185 9.73 12.34 -5.23
CA CYS A 185 8.53 13.14 -4.98
C CYS A 185 8.29 14.22 -6.04
N ASN A 186 9.31 14.52 -6.85
CA ASN A 186 9.26 15.48 -7.93
C ASN A 186 10.29 15.12 -9.02
N PRO A 187 10.18 15.67 -10.24
CA PRO A 187 10.97 15.21 -11.39
C PRO A 187 12.42 15.70 -11.40
N TRP A 188 13.07 15.81 -10.23
CA TRP A 188 14.49 16.13 -10.07
C TRP A 188 15.45 15.10 -10.70
N PRO A 189 15.20 13.77 -10.69
CA PRO A 189 16.14 12.81 -11.24
C PRO A 189 16.30 12.94 -12.75
N LYS A 190 17.46 12.49 -13.24
CA LYS A 190 17.72 12.33 -14.67
C LYS A 190 17.11 11.00 -15.16
N GLY A 191 16.80 10.94 -16.45
CA GLY A 191 16.21 9.75 -17.09
C GLY A 191 14.71 9.88 -17.36
N LYS A 192 14.26 9.30 -18.48
CA LYS A 192 12.85 9.41 -18.92
C LYS A 192 11.92 8.64 -17.98
N LYS A 193 12.34 7.46 -17.54
CA LYS A 193 11.55 6.58 -16.68
C LYS A 193 11.39 7.17 -15.28
N GLU A 194 12.47 7.68 -14.72
CA GLU A 194 12.54 8.25 -13.38
C GLU A 194 11.71 9.53 -13.30
N LYS A 195 11.77 10.38 -14.34
CA LYS A 195 10.90 11.56 -14.46
C LYS A 195 9.43 11.21 -14.55
N LEU A 196 9.08 10.17 -15.33
CA LEU A 196 7.69 9.73 -15.45
C LEU A 196 7.16 9.20 -14.11
N LEU A 197 7.93 8.35 -13.44
CA LEU A 197 7.61 7.87 -12.10
C LEU A 197 7.41 9.05 -11.13
N ALA A 198 8.31 10.02 -11.16
CA ALA A 198 8.25 11.18 -10.29
C ALA A 198 7.01 12.06 -10.54
N VAL A 199 6.57 12.20 -11.79
CA VAL A 199 5.33 12.92 -12.13
C VAL A 199 4.12 12.21 -11.51
N TRP A 200 4.06 10.87 -11.61
CA TRP A 200 2.98 10.10 -10.99
C TRP A 200 3.02 10.16 -9.46
N THR A 201 4.20 10.02 -8.85
CA THR A 201 4.37 10.15 -7.40
C THR A 201 3.99 11.55 -6.91
N GLN A 202 4.43 12.60 -7.62
CA GLN A 202 4.07 13.97 -7.31
C GLN A 202 2.55 14.16 -7.37
N GLN A 203 1.89 13.70 -8.43
CA GLN A 203 0.44 13.82 -8.58
C GLN A 203 -0.30 13.09 -7.45
N ASN A 204 0.09 11.85 -7.15
CA ASN A 204 -0.50 11.07 -6.06
C ASN A 204 -0.35 11.77 -4.69
N LEU A 205 0.82 12.33 -4.41
CA LEU A 205 1.03 13.12 -3.19
C LEU A 205 0.14 14.36 -3.18
N MET A 206 0.09 15.11 -4.28
CA MET A 206 -0.72 16.32 -4.36
C MET A 206 -2.21 16.02 -4.17
N ASP A 207 -2.72 14.94 -4.74
CA ASP A 207 -4.15 14.59 -4.59
C ASP A 207 -4.46 14.02 -3.20
N GLY A 208 -3.54 13.25 -2.61
CA GLY A 208 -3.75 12.54 -1.35
C GLY A 208 -3.42 13.32 -0.08
N ILE A 209 -2.49 14.29 -0.12
CA ILE A 209 -1.86 14.83 1.09
C ILE A 209 -2.86 15.48 2.06
N HIS A 210 -3.91 16.13 1.56
CA HIS A 210 -4.95 16.69 2.42
C HIS A 210 -5.67 15.58 3.21
N ALA A 211 -6.17 14.55 2.51
CA ALA A 211 -6.89 13.45 3.14
C ALA A 211 -6.02 12.67 4.13
N MET A 212 -4.74 12.49 3.82
CA MET A 212 -3.78 11.82 4.70
C MET A 212 -3.49 12.61 5.98
N THR A 213 -3.50 13.95 5.89
CA THR A 213 -3.02 14.82 6.97
C THR A 213 -4.14 15.29 7.88
N MET A 214 -5.31 15.63 7.32
CA MET A 214 -6.37 16.35 8.02
C MET A 214 -6.81 15.63 9.29
N ARG A 215 -7.30 14.38 9.16
CA ARG A 215 -7.72 13.60 10.33
C ARG A 215 -6.53 13.19 11.20
N ASN A 216 -5.35 13.01 10.62
CA ASN A 216 -4.18 12.57 11.37
C ASN A 216 -3.74 13.64 12.37
N LEU A 217 -3.52 14.88 11.92
CA LEU A 217 -3.04 15.97 12.78
C LEU A 217 -4.13 16.52 13.70
N THR A 218 -5.38 16.67 13.23
CA THR A 218 -6.48 17.19 14.07
C THR A 218 -6.78 16.27 15.24
N THR A 219 -6.91 14.95 15.02
CA THR A 219 -7.20 14.02 16.13
C THR A 219 -5.95 13.58 16.88
N GLY A 220 -4.80 13.51 16.21
CA GLY A 220 -3.55 13.01 16.80
C GLY A 220 -2.79 14.08 17.59
N LEU A 221 -2.84 15.34 17.16
CA LEU A 221 -2.12 16.46 17.78
C LEU A 221 -3.03 17.59 18.27
N GLY A 222 -4.34 17.55 17.99
CA GLY A 222 -5.26 18.60 18.40
C GLY A 222 -5.16 19.88 17.58
N TRP A 223 -4.52 19.82 16.41
CA TRP A 223 -4.41 20.97 15.50
C TRP A 223 -5.80 21.40 14.99
N SER A 224 -5.95 22.69 14.73
CA SER A 224 -7.13 23.19 14.01
C SER A 224 -7.05 22.83 12.52
N PRO A 225 -8.18 22.68 11.82
CA PRO A 225 -8.18 22.47 10.37
C PRO A 225 -7.40 23.55 9.60
N GLU A 226 -7.46 24.80 10.07
CA GLU A 226 -6.78 25.95 9.47
C GLU A 226 -5.26 25.83 9.60
N GLU A 227 -4.74 25.42 10.77
CA GLU A 227 -3.31 25.16 10.98
C GLU A 227 -2.81 24.05 10.04
N VAL A 228 -3.62 23.01 9.84
CA VAL A 228 -3.31 21.94 8.89
C VAL A 228 -3.23 22.47 7.46
N GLU A 229 -4.21 23.25 7.01
CA GLU A 229 -4.17 23.82 5.66
C GLU A 229 -2.95 24.72 5.45
N MET A 230 -2.59 25.55 6.43
CA MET A 230 -1.40 26.40 6.36
C MET A 230 -0.12 25.58 6.17
N LEU A 231 0.04 24.48 6.92
CA LEU A 231 1.15 23.55 6.72
C LEU A 231 1.14 22.93 5.32
N LEU A 232 -0.05 22.53 4.84
CA LEU A 232 -0.20 21.89 3.53
C LEU A 232 0.09 22.84 2.37
N VAL A 233 -0.18 24.14 2.49
CA VAL A 233 0.19 25.14 1.47
C VAL A 233 1.70 25.13 1.23
N GLU A 234 2.50 25.24 2.29
CA GLU A 234 3.97 25.23 2.16
C GLU A 234 4.50 23.86 1.75
N THR A 235 3.93 22.78 2.30
CA THR A 235 4.31 21.40 1.94
C THR A 235 4.11 21.13 0.44
N ARG A 236 3.03 21.63 -0.14
CA ARG A 236 2.75 21.52 -1.58
C ARG A 236 3.74 22.30 -2.44
N LYS A 237 4.22 23.45 -1.96
CA LYS A 237 5.29 24.21 -2.65
C LYS A 237 6.58 23.41 -2.64
N ASP A 238 6.93 22.82 -1.50
CA ASP A 238 8.13 21.99 -1.37
C ASP A 238 8.08 20.74 -2.24
N ILE A 239 6.94 20.04 -2.30
CA ILE A 239 6.74 18.89 -3.20
C ILE A 239 6.96 19.28 -4.67
N LYS A 240 6.66 20.51 -5.08
CA LYS A 240 6.89 20.98 -6.46
C LYS A 240 8.31 21.49 -6.69
N ASN A 241 9.06 21.76 -5.63
CA ASN A 241 10.39 22.36 -5.72
C ASN A 241 11.44 21.33 -6.14
N ARG A 242 11.90 21.43 -7.39
CA ARG A 242 12.93 20.54 -7.97
C ARG A 242 14.32 20.67 -7.34
N ARG A 243 14.54 21.65 -6.45
CA ARG A 243 15.77 21.76 -5.65
C ARG A 243 15.74 20.86 -4.42
N ILE A 244 14.56 20.35 -4.05
CA ILE A 244 14.39 19.37 -2.97
C ILE A 244 14.45 17.98 -3.61
N HIS A 245 15.53 17.25 -3.36
CA HIS A 245 15.80 15.93 -3.91
C HIS A 245 15.17 14.82 -3.04
N SER A 246 13.88 15.01 -2.72
CA SER A 246 13.14 14.08 -1.87
C SER A 246 12.62 12.86 -2.63
N TYR A 247 12.50 11.76 -1.91
CA TYR A 247 11.93 10.51 -2.40
C TYR A 247 11.20 9.76 -1.27
N ILE A 248 10.23 8.95 -1.65
CA ILE A 248 9.60 7.95 -0.80
C ILE A 248 10.34 6.63 -1.01
N ASP A 249 10.84 6.04 0.06
CA ASP A 249 11.34 4.67 0.03
C ASP A 249 10.15 3.70 0.11
N VAL A 250 9.89 2.94 -0.94
CA VAL A 250 8.85 1.92 -0.96
C VAL A 250 9.49 0.57 -0.71
N VAL A 251 9.13 -0.05 0.40
CA VAL A 251 9.59 -1.40 0.74
C VAL A 251 8.64 -2.44 0.18
N VAL A 252 9.22 -3.53 -0.29
CA VAL A 252 8.52 -4.76 -0.63
C VAL A 252 9.14 -5.88 0.18
N PHE A 253 8.37 -6.41 1.11
CA PHE A 253 8.71 -7.61 1.85
C PHE A 253 7.88 -8.78 1.33
N TYR A 254 8.52 -9.92 1.08
CA TYR A 254 7.79 -11.16 0.93
C TYR A 254 8.49 -12.30 1.65
N GLY A 255 7.69 -13.20 2.19
CA GLY A 255 8.16 -14.39 2.90
C GLY A 255 7.27 -15.58 2.56
N ARG A 256 7.87 -16.77 2.64
CA ARG A 256 7.20 -18.05 2.37
C ARG A 256 6.86 -18.73 3.68
N LYS A 257 5.68 -19.34 3.77
CA LYS A 257 5.37 -20.27 4.85
C LYS A 257 6.12 -21.59 4.63
N PRO A 258 6.80 -22.16 5.64
CA PRO A 258 7.46 -23.45 5.50
C PRO A 258 6.56 -24.53 4.87
N GLY A 259 7.16 -25.38 4.06
CA GLY A 259 6.52 -26.59 3.54
C GLY A 259 6.31 -27.62 4.64
N LEU A 260 5.43 -28.58 4.40
CA LEU A 260 5.15 -29.67 5.37
C LEU A 260 6.42 -30.49 5.70
N GLU A 261 7.31 -30.68 4.73
CA GLU A 261 8.56 -31.43 4.91
C GLU A 261 9.61 -30.66 5.74
N GLU A 262 9.51 -29.33 5.80
CA GLU A 262 10.42 -28.46 6.56
C GLU A 262 9.95 -28.23 8.01
N THR A 263 8.78 -28.75 8.38
CA THR A 263 8.18 -28.62 9.72
C THR A 263 8.20 -29.92 10.55
N LEU A 264 8.71 -31.01 9.97
CA LEU A 264 8.94 -32.31 10.62
C LEU A 264 10.34 -32.36 11.26
#